data_AF-A0A418MCV7-F1
#
_entry.id   AF-A0A418MCV7-F1
#
_cell.length_a   1.000
_cell.length_b   1.000
_cell.length_c   1.000
_cell.angle_alpha   90.00
_cell.angle_beta   90.00
_cell.angle_gamma   90.00
#
_symmetry.space_group_name_H-M   'P 1'
#
loop_
_entity.id
_entity.type
_entity.pdbx_description
1 polymer ?
#
loop_
_entity_poly.entity_id
_entity_poly.type
_entity_poly.pdbx_seq_one_letter_code
_entity_poly.pdbx_strand_id
1 'polypeptide(L)' 'MSQRAKFTYFLAALVAMISLAAASTEMAVGRNGLAVVLFILAFVIIGVAFMVKRRVMKK' A
#
# COMPACT_ATOMS: atom_id res chain seq x y z
N MET A 1 -9.67 10.46 15.49
CA MET A 1 -8.41 9.78 15.11
C MET A 1 -7.23 10.54 15.68
N SER A 2 -6.39 9.88 16.48
CA SER A 2 -5.12 10.44 16.96
C SER A 2 -4.24 10.89 15.78
N GLN A 3 -3.53 12.00 15.95
CA GLN A 3 -2.60 12.56 14.95
C GLN A 3 -1.57 11.52 14.48
N ARG A 4 -1.16 10.61 15.38
CA ARG A 4 -0.28 9.48 15.07
C ARG A 4 -0.89 8.53 14.05
N ALA A 5 -2.18 8.20 14.17
CA ALA A 5 -2.87 7.28 13.26
C ALA A 5 -3.00 7.89 11.85
N LYS A 6 -3.30 9.19 11.74
CA LYS A 6 -3.32 9.90 10.45
C LYS A 6 -1.96 9.81 9.74
N PHE A 7 -0.88 10.00 10.50
CA PHE A 7 0.49 9.90 9.98
C PHE A 7 0.82 8.47 9.51
N THR A 8 0.40 7.44 10.24
CA THR A 8 0.62 6.04 9.82
C THR A 8 -0.14 5.69 8.54
N TYR A 9 -1.39 6.14 8.41
CA TYR A 9 -2.15 5.93 7.16
C TYR A 9 -1.55 6.69 5.98
N PHE A 10 -1.07 7.91 6.22
CA PHE A 10 -0.40 8.69 5.19
C PHE A 10 0.87 7.98 4.71
N LEU A 11 1.70 7.49 5.64
CA LEU A 11 2.90 6.72 5.30
C LEU A 11 2.56 5.43 4.53
N ALA A 12 1.56 4.68 4.99
CA ALA A 12 1.13 3.45 4.32
C ALA A 12 0.61 3.72 2.89
N ALA A 13 -0.15 4.81 2.70
CA ALA A 13 -0.61 5.23 1.38
C ALA A 13 0.55 5.63 0.47
N LEU A 14 1.56 6.31 1.02
CA LEU A 14 2.74 6.76 0.27
C LEU A 14 3.59 5.55 -0.19
N VAL A 15 3.81 4.57 0.69
CA VAL A 15 4.49 3.30 0.34
C VAL A 15 3.69 2.52 -0.70
N ALA A 16 2.36 2.48 -0.58
CA ALA A 16 1.51 1.81 -1.56
C ALA A 16 1.60 2.47 -2.95
N MET A 17 1.58 3.81 -3.02
CA MET A 17 1.74 4.53 -4.28
C MET A 17 3.10 4.27 -4.94
N ILE A 18 4.19 4.29 -4.15
CA ILE A 18 5.53 3.96 -4.66
C ILE A 18 5.57 2.53 -5.21
N SER A 19 4.98 1.58 -4.48
CA SER A 19 4.94 0.17 -4.89
C SER A 19 4.14 -0.03 -6.18
N LEU A 20 3.00 0.66 -6.34
CA LEU A 20 2.22 0.65 -7.58
C LEU A 20 2.95 1.30 -8.75
N ALA A 21 3.64 2.41 -8.51
CA ALA A 21 4.45 3.08 -9.52
C ALA A 21 5.61 2.18 -9.99
N ALA A 22 6.34 1.58 -9.05
CA ALA A 22 7.42 0.63 -9.33
C ALA A 22 6.90 -0.61 -10.06
N ALA A 23 5.74 -1.15 -9.66
CA ALA A 23 5.12 -2.28 -10.35
C ALA A 23 4.79 -1.93 -11.81
N SER A 24 4.27 -0.72 -12.04
CA SER A 24 3.94 -0.23 -13.39
C SER A 24 5.19 -0.04 -14.24
N THR A 25 6.30 0.46 -13.68
CA THR A 25 7.57 0.58 -14.41
C THR A 25 8.18 -0.78 -14.74
N GLU A 26 8.18 -1.73 -13.81
CA GLU A 26 8.70 -3.08 -14.08
C GLU A 26 7.86 -3.83 -15.13
N MET A 27 6.55 -3.58 -15.16
CA MET A 27 5.67 -4.11 -16.21
C MET A 27 6.00 -3.51 -17.58
N ALA A 28 6.30 -2.22 -17.65
CA ALA A 28 6.72 -1.56 -18.89
C ALA A 28 8.07 -2.09 -19.43
N VAL A 29 8.96 -2.56 -18.56
CA VAL A 29 10.26 -3.15 -18.91
C VAL A 29 10.13 -4.65 -19.26
N GLY A 30 8.92 -5.22 -19.20
CA GLY A 30 8.65 -6.63 -19.51
C GLY A 30 9.01 -7.61 -18.39
N ARG A 31 9.32 -7.11 -17.19
CA ARG A 31 9.59 -7.91 -15.98
C ARG A 31 8.30 -8.24 -15.25
N ASN A 32 7.40 -8.94 -15.94
CA ASN A 32 6.04 -9.20 -15.47
C ASN A 32 5.99 -9.92 -14.11
N GLY A 33 6.95 -10.82 -13.84
CA GLY A 33 7.03 -11.52 -12.55
C GLY A 33 7.28 -10.57 -11.36
N LEU A 34 8.21 -9.63 -11.50
CA LEU A 34 8.51 -8.64 -10.46
C LEU A 34 7.36 -7.63 -10.29
N ALA A 35 6.74 -7.22 -11.40
CA ALA A 35 5.58 -6.34 -11.37
C ALA A 35 4.41 -6.96 -10.57
N VAL A 36 4.10 -8.24 -10.79
CA VAL A 36 3.03 -8.94 -10.06
C VAL A 36 3.32 -9.00 -8.56
N VAL A 37 4.56 -9.31 -8.17
CA VAL A 37 4.94 -9.34 -6.75
C VAL A 37 4.76 -7.96 -6.11
N LEU A 38 5.19 -6.89 -6.78
CA LEU A 38 5.02 -5.52 -6.29
C LEU A 38 3.55 -5.10 -6.19
N PHE A 39 2.71 -5.50 -7.14
CA PHE A 39 1.26 -5.29 -7.06
C PHE A 39 0.64 -5.99 -5.86
N ILE A 40 0.94 -7.29 -5.67
CA ILE A 40 0.43 -8.06 -4.53
C ILE A 40 0.86 -7.39 -3.21
N LEU A 41 2.13 -7.00 -3.11
CA LEU A 41 2.66 -6.33 -1.92
C LEU A 41 1.90 -5.02 -1.63
N ALA A 42 1.65 -4.21 -2.66
CA ALA A 42 0.92 -2.95 -2.53
C ALA A 42 -0.52 -3.18 -2.03
N PHE A 43 -1.23 -4.17 -2.58
CA PHE A 43 -2.59 -4.50 -2.15
C PHE A 43 -2.64 -5.04 -0.72
N VAL A 44 -1.65 -5.83 -0.30
CA VAL A 44 -1.54 -6.29 1.10
C VAL A 44 -1.36 -5.12 2.05
N ILE A 45 -0.46 -4.17 1.73
CA ILE A 45 -0.22 -2.97 2.56
C ILE A 45 -1.50 -2.12 2.67
N ILE A 46 -2.20 -1.89 1.54
CA ILE A 46 -3.47 -1.17 1.53
C ILE A 46 -4.52 -1.91 2.37
N GLY A 47 -4.65 -3.22 2.20
CA GLY A 47 -5.60 -4.06 2.95
C GLY A 47 -5.36 -4.03 4.46
N VAL A 48 -4.09 -4.13 4.89
CA VAL A 48 -3.70 -4.00 6.29
C VAL A 48 -4.03 -2.61 6.83
N ALA A 49 -3.70 -1.55 6.07
CA ALA A 49 -4.07 -0.18 6.45
C ALA A 49 -5.58 -0.02 6.63
N PHE A 50 -6.40 -0.56 5.71
CA PHE A 50 -7.86 -0.52 5.85
C PHE A 50 -8.37 -1.34 7.05
N MET A 51 -7.81 -2.51 7.33
CA MET A 51 -8.18 -3.31 8.51
C MET A 51 -7.86 -2.57 9.81
N VAL A 52 -6.69 -1.94 9.92
CA VAL A 52 -6.32 -1.14 11.10
C VAL A 52 -7.27 0.06 11.23
N LYS A 53 -7.63 0.72 10.13
CA LYS A 53 -8.60 1.83 10.12
C LYS A 53 -9.95 1.38 10.64
N ARG A 54 -10.42 0.22 10.18
CA ARG A 54 -11.69 -0.37 10.60
C ARG A 54 -11.70 -0.76 12.07
N ARG A 55 -10.58 -1.23 12.64
CA ARG A 55 -10.47 -1.50 14.09
C ARG A 55 -10.46 -0.22 14.92
N VAL A 56 -9.80 0.83 14.43
CA VAL A 56 -9.67 2.11 15.15
C VAL A 56 -10.96 2.93 15.11
N MET A 57 -11.80 2.81 14.07
CA MET A 57 -13.08 3.53 13.98
C MET A 57 -14.27 2.80 14.61
N LYS A 58 -14.12 1.52 14.99
CA LYS A 58 -15.14 0.74 15.73
C LYS A 58 -15.01 0.85 17.25
N LYS A 59 -13.97 1.54 17.76
CA LYS A 59 -13.86 1.99 19.15
C LYS A 59 -14.24 3.46 19.22
#